data_AF-A0A8J7EK71-F1
#
_entry.id   AF-A0A8J7EK71-F1
#
_cell.length_a   1.000
_cell.length_b   1.000
_cell.length_c   1.000
_cell.angle_alpha   90.00
_cell.angle_beta   90.00
_cell.angle_gamma   90.00
#
_symmetry.space_group_name_H-M   'P 1'
#
loop_
_entity.id
_entity.type
_entity.pdbx_description
1 polymer ?
#
loop_
_entity_poly.entity_id
_entity_poly.type
_entity_poly.pdbx_seq_one_letter_code
_entity_poly.pdbx_strand_id
1 'polypeptide(L)'
;MSQPKLSEGKAKKWLAYAFLATIFLLILGGTARLFSRTSQPTEGNLSSAAPQSPANKTDSAPAPTTLEASLKPAENWQANNHIHGLTVSPDNPQIIYIASHSGLLKRSETGQWFWIKEQYDYMGFIAHPTDANRFYASGHPPEGGNLGFQVSQNQGLDWQEVSMPGVDFHAMAIAPSNPDTIYGLATSGKQGFFVSNDAGQTWTQPSGSGLEAMPFSLNVDPLNPERVLATTQAGLYESQNAGKAWSLIPSTATSPIAGLALRAEGDQTTMLGYRISSTDTGLYRSVDGGQSWEPWSDELEGIVLYMAVAPTNSQVLYAVNENNAVFQSQDGGKTWDELNS
;
A
#
# COMPACT_ATOMS: atom_id res chain seq x y z
N MET A 1 26.73 6.79 -29.50
CA MET A 1 26.18 6.36 -28.19
C MET A 1 24.75 5.91 -28.44
N SER A 2 24.51 4.61 -28.34
CA SER A 2 23.21 3.98 -28.57
C SER A 2 22.27 4.26 -27.40
N GLN A 3 21.07 4.76 -27.70
CA GLN A 3 20.01 4.93 -26.70
C GLN A 3 19.53 3.57 -26.17
N PRO A 4 19.22 3.43 -24.87
CA PRO A 4 18.54 2.24 -24.38
C PRO A 4 17.11 2.23 -24.94
N LYS A 5 16.80 1.22 -25.75
CA LYS A 5 15.44 0.94 -26.19
C LYS A 5 14.63 0.50 -24.98
N LEU A 6 13.51 1.18 -24.71
CA LEU A 6 12.47 0.60 -23.89
C LEU A 6 12.01 -0.73 -24.51
N SER A 7 11.72 -1.72 -23.68
CA SER A 7 10.84 -2.78 -24.11
C SER A 7 9.43 -2.18 -24.21
N GLU A 8 8.86 -2.15 -25.41
CA GLU A 8 7.51 -1.64 -25.69
C GLU A 8 6.41 -2.25 -24.78
N GLY A 9 6.72 -3.33 -24.07
CA GLY A 9 5.82 -3.99 -23.12
C GLY A 9 5.48 -3.16 -21.87
N LYS A 10 6.41 -2.39 -21.29
CA LYS A 10 6.15 -1.67 -20.02
C LYS A 10 5.17 -0.50 -20.22
N ALA A 11 5.32 0.29 -21.28
CA ALA A 11 4.43 1.41 -21.60
C ALA A 11 3.01 0.97 -22.02
N LYS A 12 2.88 -0.14 -22.76
CA LYS A 12 1.57 -0.72 -23.13
C LYS A 12 0.83 -1.31 -21.93
N LYS A 13 1.55 -1.93 -20.97
CA LYS A 13 0.97 -2.40 -19.70
C LYS A 13 0.44 -1.22 -18.86
N TRP A 14 1.13 -0.08 -18.82
CA TRP A 14 0.66 1.08 -18.07
C TRP A 14 -0.66 1.68 -18.60
N LEU A 15 -0.84 1.82 -19.92
CA LEU A 15 -2.13 2.26 -20.47
C LEU A 15 -3.26 1.30 -20.10
N ALA A 16 -2.99 0.00 -20.02
CA ALA A 16 -3.94 -0.99 -19.50
C ALA A 16 -4.17 -0.84 -17.99
N TYR A 17 -3.16 -0.54 -17.18
CA TYR A 17 -3.29 -0.32 -15.73
C TYR A 17 -3.93 1.01 -15.35
N ALA A 18 -3.67 2.10 -16.07
CA ALA A 18 -4.39 3.37 -15.90
C ALA A 18 -5.88 3.18 -16.26
N PHE A 19 -6.17 2.40 -17.30
CA PHE A 19 -7.54 2.03 -17.67
C PHE A 19 -8.17 1.05 -16.67
N LEU A 20 -7.41 0.08 -16.12
CA LEU A 20 -7.88 -0.88 -15.11
C LEU A 20 -8.05 -0.24 -13.73
N ALA A 21 -7.17 0.66 -13.28
CA ALA A 21 -7.35 1.42 -12.04
C ALA A 21 -8.62 2.29 -12.12
N THR A 22 -8.92 2.84 -13.30
CA THR A 22 -10.17 3.59 -13.54
C THR A 22 -11.40 2.67 -13.65
N ILE A 23 -11.25 1.43 -14.14
CA ILE A 23 -12.35 0.44 -14.26
C ILE A 23 -12.64 -0.29 -12.93
N PHE A 24 -11.62 -0.57 -12.12
CA PHE A 24 -11.80 -1.22 -10.81
C PHE A 24 -12.35 -0.26 -9.74
N LEU A 25 -12.27 1.04 -9.96
CA LEU A 25 -13.03 2.06 -9.23
C LEU A 25 -14.54 2.07 -9.59
N LEU A 26 -15.00 1.33 -10.61
CA LEU A 26 -16.36 1.42 -11.18
C LEU A 26 -17.16 0.09 -11.29
N ILE A 27 -16.63 -1.05 -10.82
CA ILE A 27 -17.28 -2.38 -10.93
C ILE A 27 -17.13 -3.04 -9.53
N LEU A 28 -18.14 -3.29 -8.67
CA LEU A 28 -19.52 -3.73 -8.83
C LEU A 28 -20.40 -3.24 -7.67
N GLY A 29 -21.34 -2.33 -7.97
CA GLY A 29 -22.64 -2.36 -7.31
C GLY A 29 -23.57 -3.25 -8.13
N GLY A 30 -23.89 -4.46 -7.64
CA GLY A 30 -25.00 -5.23 -8.24
C GLY A 30 -24.90 -6.74 -8.23
N THR A 31 -25.68 -7.33 -7.31
CA THR A 31 -26.33 -8.65 -7.36
C THR A 31 -25.49 -9.91 -7.14
N ALA A 32 -25.72 -10.50 -5.97
CA ALA A 32 -25.52 -11.90 -5.67
C ALA A 32 -26.22 -12.83 -6.69
N ARG A 33 -25.58 -13.96 -7.00
CA ARG A 33 -26.25 -15.28 -7.09
C ARG A 33 -25.25 -16.44 -7.05
N LEU A 34 -25.59 -17.41 -6.21
CA LEU A 34 -24.97 -18.71 -6.01
C LEU A 34 -24.81 -19.51 -7.31
N PHE A 35 -23.76 -20.34 -7.41
CA PHE A 35 -23.90 -21.79 -7.60
C PHE A 35 -22.61 -22.53 -7.21
N SER A 36 -22.78 -23.50 -6.32
CA SER A 36 -21.85 -24.57 -5.96
C SER A 36 -21.64 -25.55 -7.12
N ARG A 37 -20.42 -26.08 -7.31
CA ARG A 37 -20.19 -27.53 -7.40
C ARG A 37 -18.70 -27.90 -7.34
N THR A 38 -18.51 -29.02 -6.66
CA THR A 38 -17.32 -29.77 -6.29
C THR A 38 -16.72 -30.58 -7.44
N SER A 39 -15.40 -30.74 -7.45
CA SER A 39 -14.77 -32.02 -7.80
C SER A 39 -13.41 -32.16 -7.10
N GLN A 40 -13.26 -33.25 -6.36
CA GLN A 40 -12.03 -33.71 -5.70
C GLN A 40 -11.03 -34.36 -6.69
N PRO A 41 -9.76 -34.57 -6.28
CA PRO A 41 -8.64 -34.89 -7.14
C PRO A 41 -8.44 -36.40 -7.36
N THR A 42 -7.75 -36.76 -8.44
CA THR A 42 -7.24 -38.13 -8.68
C THR A 42 -5.77 -38.23 -8.28
N GLU A 43 -5.48 -39.24 -7.47
CA GLU A 43 -4.14 -39.68 -7.03
C GLU A 43 -3.27 -40.14 -8.20
N GLY A 44 -1.97 -39.87 -8.11
CA GLY A 44 -0.92 -40.43 -8.96
C GLY A 44 0.34 -40.62 -8.12
N ASN A 45 0.54 -41.86 -7.68
CA ASN A 45 1.63 -42.30 -6.82
C ASN A 45 2.79 -42.80 -7.69
N LEU A 46 3.99 -42.20 -7.65
CA LEU A 46 5.23 -42.86 -8.07
C LEU A 46 6.44 -42.34 -7.27
N SER A 47 7.07 -43.27 -6.56
CA SER A 47 8.30 -43.10 -5.80
C SER A 47 9.53 -43.17 -6.71
N SER A 48 10.55 -42.36 -6.43
CA SER A 48 11.95 -42.78 -6.59
C SER A 48 12.85 -41.97 -5.65
N ALA A 49 13.66 -42.69 -4.88
CA ALA A 49 14.64 -42.15 -3.95
C ALA A 49 15.92 -41.73 -4.70
N ALA A 50 16.49 -40.59 -4.29
CA ALA A 50 17.84 -40.17 -4.66
C ALA A 50 18.60 -39.69 -3.39
N PRO A 51 19.93 -39.81 -3.36
CA PRO A 51 20.70 -39.99 -2.12
C PRO A 51 21.00 -38.70 -1.35
N GLN A 52 21.10 -38.84 -0.03
CA GLN A 52 21.38 -37.79 0.95
C GLN A 52 22.82 -37.25 0.83
N SER A 53 22.93 -35.92 0.82
CA SER A 53 24.15 -35.16 1.09
C SER A 53 24.10 -34.55 2.50
N PRO A 54 25.25 -34.33 3.17
CA PRO A 54 25.33 -34.19 4.63
C PRO A 54 24.79 -32.86 5.15
N ALA A 55 24.20 -32.94 6.35
CA ALA A 55 23.54 -31.88 7.09
C ALA A 55 24.43 -30.65 7.30
N ASN A 56 24.00 -29.52 6.75
CA ASN A 56 24.47 -28.20 7.17
C ASN A 56 23.61 -27.76 8.36
N LYS A 57 24.25 -27.23 9.41
CA LYS A 57 23.58 -26.75 10.62
C LYS A 57 22.52 -25.70 10.24
N THR A 58 21.26 -26.05 10.46
CA THR A 58 20.14 -25.11 10.41
C THR A 58 20.26 -24.19 11.61
N ASP A 59 20.52 -22.90 11.38
CA ASP A 59 20.04 -21.87 12.30
C ASP A 59 18.52 -21.99 12.29
N SER A 60 17.96 -22.57 13.36
CA SER A 60 16.52 -22.63 13.52
C SER A 60 16.02 -21.20 13.64
N ALA A 61 15.11 -20.79 12.75
CA ALA A 61 14.39 -19.54 12.89
C ALA A 61 13.81 -19.44 14.31
N PRO A 62 13.87 -18.26 14.96
CA PRO A 62 13.31 -18.10 16.30
C PRO A 62 11.82 -18.47 16.28
N ALA A 63 11.36 -19.06 17.39
CA ALA A 63 9.99 -19.53 17.51
C ALA A 63 8.99 -18.36 17.33
N PRO A 64 7.84 -18.59 16.68
CA PRO A 64 6.82 -17.56 16.51
C PRO A 64 6.35 -17.00 17.85
N THR A 65 6.02 -15.71 17.87
CA THR A 65 5.38 -15.05 19.01
C THR A 65 4.05 -15.74 19.37
N THR A 66 3.52 -15.51 20.59
CA THR A 66 2.22 -16.07 21.00
C THR A 66 1.08 -15.69 20.07
N LEU A 67 1.15 -14.52 19.43
CA LEU A 67 0.21 -14.11 18.40
C LEU A 67 0.38 -14.94 17.12
N GLU A 68 1.58 -15.01 16.57
CA GLU A 68 1.87 -15.73 15.32
C GLU A 68 1.55 -17.22 15.42
N ALA A 69 1.77 -17.84 16.59
CA ALA A 69 1.40 -19.23 16.83
C ALA A 69 -0.11 -19.51 16.68
N SER A 70 -0.95 -18.48 16.79
CA SER A 70 -2.41 -18.57 16.60
C SER A 70 -2.86 -18.23 15.17
N LEU A 71 -2.01 -17.60 14.37
CA LEU A 71 -2.35 -17.15 13.03
C LEU A 71 -2.14 -18.27 11.99
N LYS A 72 -2.97 -18.25 10.95
CA LYS A 72 -2.85 -19.16 9.82
C LYS A 72 -1.69 -18.70 8.91
N PRO A 73 -0.76 -19.59 8.51
CA PRO A 73 0.22 -19.28 7.49
C PRO A 73 -0.44 -18.83 6.17
N ALA A 74 0.11 -17.81 5.55
CA ALA A 74 -0.38 -17.26 4.29
C ALA A 74 0.47 -17.76 3.12
N GLU A 75 0.24 -18.99 2.70
CA GLU A 75 0.91 -19.56 1.53
C GLU A 75 0.28 -19.04 0.23
N ASN A 76 1.11 -18.71 -0.77
CA ASN A 76 0.68 -18.25 -2.11
C ASN A 76 -0.29 -17.05 -2.09
N TRP A 77 -0.24 -16.21 -1.05
CA TRP A 77 -1.16 -15.08 -0.88
C TRP A 77 -1.09 -14.06 -2.01
N GLN A 78 0.02 -14.02 -2.76
CA GLN A 78 0.22 -13.14 -3.91
C GLN A 78 -0.66 -13.50 -5.11
N ALA A 79 -1.09 -14.77 -5.24
CA ALA A 79 -1.85 -15.22 -6.41
C ALA A 79 -3.29 -14.70 -6.41
N ASN A 80 -3.70 -14.05 -7.50
CA ASN A 80 -5.05 -13.46 -7.67
C ASN A 80 -5.46 -12.51 -6.55
N ASN A 81 -4.49 -11.83 -5.94
CA ASN A 81 -4.72 -10.89 -4.86
C ASN A 81 -4.37 -9.49 -5.31
N HIS A 82 -5.06 -8.49 -4.78
CA HIS A 82 -4.80 -7.09 -5.08
C HIS A 82 -4.57 -6.35 -3.78
N ILE A 83 -3.46 -5.64 -3.69
CA ILE A 83 -3.05 -4.92 -2.49
C ILE A 83 -3.64 -3.52 -2.51
N HIS A 84 -4.00 -3.05 -1.33
CA HIS A 84 -4.65 -1.77 -1.07
C HIS A 84 -3.93 -0.93 -0.01
N GLY A 85 -3.01 -1.54 0.73
CA GLY A 85 -2.16 -0.81 1.67
C GLY A 85 -0.93 -1.61 2.07
N LEU A 86 0.15 -0.89 2.35
CA LEU A 86 1.40 -1.40 2.90
C LEU A 86 1.79 -0.51 4.07
N THR A 87 2.14 -1.11 5.20
CA THR A 87 2.69 -0.37 6.33
C THR A 87 3.76 -1.17 7.06
N VAL A 88 4.65 -0.47 7.73
CA VAL A 88 5.73 -1.03 8.55
C VAL A 88 5.36 -0.84 10.01
N SER A 89 5.59 -1.86 10.85
CA SER A 89 5.30 -1.75 12.27
C SER A 89 6.13 -0.62 12.90
N PRO A 90 5.52 0.27 13.70
CA PRO A 90 6.23 1.40 14.29
C PRO A 90 7.17 1.00 15.42
N ASP A 91 7.07 -0.20 15.97
CA ASP A 91 7.93 -0.76 17.01
C ASP A 91 8.98 -1.74 16.47
N ASN A 92 8.75 -2.33 15.30
CA ASN A 92 9.71 -3.22 14.64
C ASN A 92 9.72 -3.06 13.11
N PRO A 93 10.81 -2.50 12.53
CA PRO A 93 10.92 -2.27 11.09
C PRO A 93 11.01 -3.56 10.24
N GLN A 94 11.17 -4.74 10.85
CA GLN A 94 11.17 -6.03 10.14
C GLN A 94 9.77 -6.62 9.94
N ILE A 95 8.76 -6.06 10.62
CA ILE A 95 7.37 -6.48 10.52
C ILE A 95 6.65 -5.52 9.58
N ILE A 96 5.97 -6.07 8.58
CA ILE A 96 5.08 -5.32 7.69
C ILE A 96 3.70 -5.92 7.67
N TYR A 97 2.72 -5.07 7.36
CA TYR A 97 1.34 -5.46 7.15
C TYR A 97 0.89 -5.05 5.76
N ILE A 98 0.14 -5.94 5.11
CA ILE A 98 -0.43 -5.72 3.77
C ILE A 98 -1.93 -5.92 3.85
N ALA A 99 -2.67 -4.86 3.55
CA ALA A 99 -4.11 -4.93 3.35
C ALA A 99 -4.41 -5.25 1.88
N SER A 100 -5.32 -6.17 1.65
CA SER A 100 -5.62 -6.68 0.32
C SER A 100 -7.10 -7.02 0.17
N HIS A 101 -7.49 -7.35 -1.06
CA HIS A 101 -8.82 -7.82 -1.41
C HIS A 101 -9.23 -9.13 -0.72
N SER A 102 -8.24 -9.86 -0.20
CA SER A 102 -8.43 -11.17 0.44
C SER A 102 -8.24 -11.13 1.95
N GLY A 103 -7.83 -10.00 2.53
CA GLY A 103 -7.63 -9.88 3.95
C GLY A 103 -6.46 -9.00 4.36
N LEU A 104 -6.11 -9.08 5.65
CA LEU A 104 -4.95 -8.44 6.23
C LEU A 104 -3.85 -9.48 6.48
N LEU A 105 -2.68 -9.22 5.92
CA LEU A 105 -1.48 -10.04 6.04
C LEU A 105 -0.49 -9.40 7.02
N LYS A 106 0.27 -10.25 7.69
CA LYS A 106 1.47 -9.90 8.45
C LYS A 106 2.66 -10.66 7.90
N ARG A 107 3.76 -9.96 7.64
CA ARG A 107 5.09 -10.58 7.55
C ARG A 107 5.76 -10.46 8.92
N SER A 108 6.13 -11.59 9.49
CA SER A 108 6.87 -11.65 10.76
C SER A 108 8.34 -11.23 10.59
N GLU A 109 9.03 -11.06 11.72
CA GLU A 109 10.46 -10.75 11.77
C GLU A 109 11.33 -11.82 11.08
N THR A 110 10.89 -13.08 11.14
CA THR A 110 11.57 -14.22 10.51
C THR A 110 11.26 -14.34 9.01
N GLY A 111 10.38 -13.48 8.50
CA GLY A 111 9.97 -13.45 7.11
C GLY A 111 8.80 -14.36 6.75
N GLN A 112 8.23 -15.08 7.71
CA GLN A 112 7.02 -15.88 7.49
C GLN A 112 5.79 -14.98 7.35
N TRP A 113 4.88 -15.38 6.45
CA TRP A 113 3.62 -14.69 6.20
C TRP A 113 2.45 -15.35 6.91
N PHE A 114 1.56 -14.54 7.46
CA PHE A 114 0.38 -14.98 8.18
C PHE A 114 -0.84 -14.15 7.79
N TRP A 115 -1.99 -14.80 7.73
CA TRP A 115 -3.27 -14.10 7.69
C TRP A 115 -3.65 -13.68 9.11
N ILE A 116 -3.82 -12.38 9.31
CA ILE A 116 -4.45 -11.85 10.54
C ILE A 116 -5.96 -12.03 10.44
N LYS A 117 -6.53 -11.66 9.29
CA LYS A 117 -7.96 -11.74 9.02
C LYS A 117 -8.19 -11.98 7.54
N GLU A 118 -8.81 -13.10 7.21
CA GLU A 118 -9.10 -13.52 5.83
C GLU A 118 -10.49 -13.05 5.38
N GLN A 119 -10.68 -12.97 4.06
CA GLN A 119 -11.96 -12.75 3.35
C GLN A 119 -12.59 -11.35 3.50
N TYR A 120 -11.92 -10.44 4.19
CA TYR A 120 -12.29 -9.03 4.21
C TYR A 120 -11.54 -8.30 3.10
N ASP A 121 -12.28 -7.56 2.29
CA ASP A 121 -11.72 -6.71 1.24
C ASP A 121 -11.38 -5.35 1.86
N TYR A 122 -10.14 -5.17 2.30
CA TYR A 122 -9.69 -3.91 2.88
C TYR A 122 -9.23 -2.98 1.76
N MET A 123 -10.02 -1.94 1.47
CA MET A 123 -9.75 -0.97 0.39
C MET A 123 -8.90 0.21 0.87
N GLY A 124 -9.22 0.74 2.03
CA GLY A 124 -8.45 1.79 2.69
C GLY A 124 -7.84 1.20 3.94
N PHE A 125 -6.53 1.35 4.13
CA PHE A 125 -5.84 0.82 5.30
C PHE A 125 -4.61 1.66 5.65
N ILE A 126 -4.46 1.93 6.95
CA ILE A 126 -3.32 2.65 7.52
C ILE A 126 -3.05 2.14 8.94
N ALA A 127 -1.77 2.00 9.33
CA ALA A 127 -1.41 1.83 10.73
C ALA A 127 -1.16 3.18 11.41
N HIS A 128 -1.41 3.22 12.72
CA HIS A 128 -1.03 4.37 13.53
C HIS A 128 0.50 4.49 13.58
N PRO A 129 1.08 5.68 13.36
CA PRO A 129 2.52 5.84 13.15
C PRO A 129 3.37 5.58 14.40
N THR A 130 2.76 5.53 15.58
CA THR A 130 3.46 5.34 16.87
C THR A 130 2.80 4.31 17.79
N ASP A 131 1.67 3.72 17.40
CA ASP A 131 0.93 2.72 18.19
C ASP A 131 0.83 1.44 17.36
N ALA A 132 1.71 0.48 17.65
CA ALA A 132 1.82 -0.75 16.88
C ALA A 132 0.58 -1.65 16.94
N ASN A 133 -0.35 -1.37 17.85
CA ASN A 133 -1.60 -2.12 17.98
C ASN A 133 -2.77 -1.48 17.22
N ARG A 134 -2.64 -0.21 16.81
CA ARG A 134 -3.77 0.55 16.28
C ARG A 134 -3.72 0.67 14.77
N PHE A 135 -4.73 0.10 14.10
CA PHE A 135 -4.92 0.23 12.66
C PHE A 135 -6.28 0.87 12.36
N TYR A 136 -6.38 1.54 11.21
CA TYR A 136 -7.65 2.02 10.68
C TYR A 136 -7.87 1.43 9.30
N ALA A 137 -9.12 1.11 9.00
CA ALA A 137 -9.48 0.55 7.71
C ALA A 137 -10.89 0.91 7.26
N SER A 138 -11.14 0.64 5.99
CA SER A 138 -12.43 0.68 5.31
C SER A 138 -12.46 -0.45 4.27
N GLY A 139 -13.63 -0.76 3.73
CA GLY A 139 -13.79 -1.71 2.63
C GLY A 139 -15.05 -2.55 2.79
N HIS A 140 -14.97 -3.83 2.48
CA HIS A 140 -16.15 -4.70 2.38
C HIS A 140 -16.02 -5.98 3.23
N PRO A 141 -17.06 -6.36 3.98
CA PRO A 141 -17.12 -7.66 4.63
C PRO A 141 -17.51 -8.77 3.63
N PRO A 142 -17.26 -10.05 3.95
CA PRO A 142 -17.60 -11.18 3.08
C PRO A 142 -19.09 -11.25 2.67
N GLU A 143 -19.98 -10.80 3.56
CA GLU A 143 -21.43 -10.76 3.34
C GLU A 143 -21.90 -9.62 2.42
N GLY A 144 -20.99 -8.70 2.05
CA GLY A 144 -21.24 -7.55 1.20
C GLY A 144 -21.67 -6.28 1.95
N GLY A 145 -21.63 -5.15 1.24
CA GLY A 145 -21.83 -3.82 1.81
C GLY A 145 -20.49 -3.13 2.12
N ASN A 146 -20.54 -1.99 2.79
CA ASN A 146 -19.36 -1.20 3.14
C ASN A 146 -19.21 -1.17 4.67
N LEU A 147 -17.99 -1.37 5.15
CA LEU A 147 -17.66 -1.43 6.57
C LEU A 147 -17.81 -0.08 7.28
N GLY A 148 -17.75 1.05 6.56
CA GLY A 148 -17.53 2.33 7.22
C GLY A 148 -16.08 2.52 7.68
N PHE A 149 -15.82 3.56 8.48
CA PHE A 149 -14.49 3.79 9.03
C PHE A 149 -14.29 2.99 10.32
N GLN A 150 -13.36 2.04 10.27
CA GLN A 150 -13.10 1.05 11.31
C GLN A 150 -11.78 1.32 12.02
N VAL A 151 -11.69 0.91 13.29
CA VAL A 151 -10.44 0.86 14.07
C VAL A 151 -10.21 -0.55 14.62
N SER A 152 -8.96 -0.97 14.61
CA SER A 152 -8.46 -2.08 15.40
C SER A 152 -7.54 -1.56 16.50
N GLN A 153 -7.58 -2.16 17.68
CA GLN A 153 -6.69 -1.87 18.81
C GLN A 153 -5.80 -3.07 19.17
N ASN A 154 -5.76 -4.07 18.30
CA ASN A 154 -5.04 -5.32 18.51
C ASN A 154 -4.50 -5.89 17.19
N GLN A 155 -3.83 -5.05 16.42
CA GLN A 155 -3.10 -5.45 15.20
C GLN A 155 -4.00 -6.08 14.13
N GLY A 156 -5.25 -5.64 14.04
CA GLY A 156 -6.20 -6.08 13.01
C GLY A 156 -6.93 -7.39 13.30
N LEU A 157 -6.78 -7.97 14.50
CA LEU A 157 -7.53 -9.15 14.92
C LEU A 157 -9.03 -8.83 15.01
N ASP A 158 -9.36 -7.76 15.74
CA ASP A 158 -10.73 -7.28 15.91
C ASP A 158 -10.87 -5.84 15.39
N TRP A 159 -12.08 -5.52 14.94
CA TRP A 159 -12.41 -4.23 14.32
C TRP A 159 -13.71 -3.68 14.90
N GLN A 160 -13.77 -2.37 15.07
CA GLN A 160 -14.94 -1.64 15.54
C GLN A 160 -15.20 -0.46 14.61
N GLU A 161 -16.48 -0.25 14.24
CA GLU A 161 -16.88 0.95 13.53
C GLU A 161 -16.74 2.15 14.46
N VAL A 162 -16.03 3.19 14.01
CA VAL A 162 -15.87 4.44 14.76
C VAL A 162 -16.85 5.49 14.25
N SER A 163 -16.95 5.63 12.94
CA SER A 163 -17.78 6.65 12.30
C SER A 163 -18.04 6.34 10.82
N MET A 164 -18.75 7.26 10.15
CA MET A 164 -19.01 7.21 8.71
C MET A 164 -19.58 5.85 8.26
N PRO A 165 -20.71 5.39 8.85
CA PRO A 165 -21.28 4.08 8.55
C PRO A 165 -21.52 3.93 7.04
N GLY A 166 -21.04 2.82 6.49
CA GLY A 166 -21.15 2.49 5.07
C GLY A 166 -20.26 3.31 4.14
N VAL A 167 -19.35 4.16 4.63
CA VAL A 167 -18.30 4.73 3.76
C VAL A 167 -17.36 3.64 3.27
N ASP A 168 -16.89 3.83 2.05
CA ASP A 168 -15.81 3.07 1.48
C ASP A 168 -14.69 4.01 1.03
N PHE A 169 -13.67 4.14 1.88
CA PHE A 169 -12.44 4.84 1.55
C PHE A 169 -11.52 3.91 0.76
N HIS A 170 -11.24 4.26 -0.50
CA HIS A 170 -10.29 3.56 -1.36
C HIS A 170 -8.83 3.98 -1.16
N ALA A 171 -8.62 5.16 -0.58
CA ALA A 171 -7.30 5.62 -0.20
C ALA A 171 -7.41 6.33 1.14
N MET A 172 -6.47 6.06 2.03
CA MET A 172 -6.40 6.67 3.35
C MET A 172 -4.95 7.06 3.65
N ALA A 173 -4.77 8.14 4.41
CA ALA A 173 -3.46 8.57 4.89
C ALA A 173 -3.60 9.22 6.27
N ILE A 174 -2.61 9.00 7.13
CA ILE A 174 -2.55 9.57 8.49
C ILE A 174 -1.32 10.46 8.58
N ALA A 175 -1.45 11.60 9.26
CA ALA A 175 -0.31 12.50 9.45
C ALA A 175 0.65 11.93 10.51
N PRO A 176 1.91 11.64 10.17
CA PRO A 176 2.87 11.08 11.14
C PRO A 176 3.14 12.00 12.34
N SER A 177 3.17 13.32 12.11
CA SER A 177 3.40 14.35 13.13
C SER A 177 2.17 14.68 13.98
N ASN A 178 0.97 14.35 13.51
CA ASN A 178 -0.28 14.52 14.27
C ASN A 178 -1.30 13.42 13.91
N PRO A 179 -1.23 12.25 14.57
CA PRO A 179 -2.04 11.09 14.20
C PRO A 179 -3.56 11.25 14.36
N ASP A 180 -4.03 12.33 14.98
CA ASP A 180 -5.45 12.68 14.99
C ASP A 180 -5.94 13.16 13.61
N THR A 181 -5.03 13.63 12.76
CA THR A 181 -5.32 14.05 11.39
C THR A 181 -5.26 12.85 10.43
N ILE A 182 -6.43 12.48 9.89
CA ILE A 182 -6.58 11.38 8.93
C ILE A 182 -7.33 11.90 7.71
N TYR A 183 -6.85 11.52 6.53
CA TYR A 183 -7.46 11.82 5.25
C TYR A 183 -8.02 10.54 4.60
N GLY A 184 -9.13 10.68 3.89
CA GLY A 184 -9.75 9.58 3.17
C GLY A 184 -10.34 10.04 1.84
N LEU A 185 -10.19 9.22 0.80
CA LEU A 185 -10.89 9.38 -0.47
C LEU A 185 -11.98 8.32 -0.59
N ALA A 186 -13.24 8.76 -0.55
CA ALA A 186 -14.40 7.88 -0.65
C ALA A 186 -14.92 7.80 -2.08
N THR A 187 -15.28 6.59 -2.50
CA THR A 187 -15.76 6.27 -3.85
C THR A 187 -17.16 5.63 -3.81
N SER A 188 -17.49 4.93 -2.72
CA SER A 188 -18.78 4.27 -2.47
C SER A 188 -19.32 4.60 -1.07
N GLY A 189 -20.64 4.59 -0.93
CA GLY A 189 -21.38 5.00 0.28
C GLY A 189 -21.33 6.50 0.62
N LYS A 190 -20.18 7.13 0.40
CA LYS A 190 -19.92 8.58 0.30
C LYS A 190 -19.04 8.84 -0.92
N GLN A 191 -18.84 10.10 -1.28
CA GLN A 191 -18.01 10.49 -2.42
C GLN A 191 -17.14 11.69 -2.11
N GLY A 192 -15.89 11.62 -2.53
CA GLY A 192 -14.94 12.73 -2.48
C GLY A 192 -13.90 12.60 -1.37
N PHE A 193 -13.17 13.69 -1.16
CA PHE A 193 -12.08 13.77 -0.19
C PHE A 193 -12.60 14.24 1.17
N PHE A 194 -12.16 13.58 2.24
CA PHE A 194 -12.54 13.87 3.62
C PHE A 194 -11.31 14.02 4.50
N VAL A 195 -11.42 14.86 5.53
CA VAL A 195 -10.41 15.01 6.59
C VAL A 195 -11.08 14.93 7.96
N SER A 196 -10.46 14.15 8.83
CA SER A 196 -10.70 14.10 10.28
C SER A 196 -9.55 14.79 10.99
N ASN A 197 -9.83 15.44 12.12
CA ASN A 197 -8.82 16.00 13.04
C ASN A 197 -8.97 15.46 14.47
N ASP A 198 -9.67 14.34 14.65
CA ASP A 198 -9.95 13.71 15.95
C ASP A 198 -9.86 12.17 15.88
N ALA A 199 -8.87 11.67 15.13
CA ALA A 199 -8.61 10.24 14.93
C ALA A 199 -9.78 9.45 14.30
N GLY A 200 -10.57 10.14 13.48
CA GLY A 200 -11.65 9.57 12.67
C GLY A 200 -12.98 9.50 13.39
N GLN A 201 -13.16 10.23 14.50
CA GLN A 201 -14.46 10.33 15.18
C GLN A 201 -15.43 11.21 14.39
N THR A 202 -14.94 12.32 13.83
CA THR A 202 -15.70 13.22 12.97
C THR A 202 -14.95 13.57 11.70
N TRP A 203 -15.69 13.80 10.62
CA TRP A 203 -15.13 14.05 9.29
C TRP A 203 -15.73 15.30 8.68
N THR A 204 -14.88 16.06 8.00
CA THR A 204 -15.29 17.21 7.19
C THR A 204 -14.88 16.97 5.74
N GLN A 205 -15.67 17.52 4.81
CA GLN A 205 -15.40 17.46 3.39
C GLN A 205 -14.90 18.84 2.94
N PRO A 206 -13.58 19.04 2.78
CA PRO A 206 -13.05 20.30 2.28
C PRO A 206 -13.41 20.48 0.79
N SER A 207 -13.27 21.70 0.27
CA SER A 207 -13.70 22.05 -1.09
C SER A 207 -13.02 21.24 -2.21
N GLY A 208 -11.78 20.80 -2.01
CA GLY A 208 -11.04 20.04 -3.03
C GLY A 208 -10.76 20.83 -4.32
N SER A 209 -10.78 22.16 -4.28
CA SER A 209 -10.69 22.99 -5.49
C SER A 209 -9.34 22.78 -6.19
N GLY A 210 -9.34 22.56 -7.50
CA GLY A 210 -8.13 22.36 -8.30
C GLY A 210 -7.64 20.90 -8.35
N LEU A 211 -8.30 19.96 -7.68
CA LEU A 211 -8.05 18.53 -7.87
C LEU A 211 -8.84 18.05 -9.09
N GLU A 212 -8.19 17.98 -10.24
CA GLU A 212 -8.85 17.72 -11.53
C GLU A 212 -8.73 16.26 -12.01
N ALA A 213 -8.02 15.42 -11.27
CA ALA A 213 -7.85 14.00 -11.57
C ALA A 213 -8.16 13.15 -10.34
N MET A 214 -8.71 11.95 -10.57
CA MET A 214 -9.01 10.99 -9.50
C MET A 214 -7.70 10.49 -8.86
N PRO A 215 -7.53 10.61 -7.54
CA PRO A 215 -6.36 10.03 -6.88
C PRO A 215 -6.39 8.51 -6.83
N PHE A 216 -5.20 7.92 -6.93
CA PHE A 216 -4.97 6.50 -6.64
C PHE A 216 -4.58 6.29 -5.17
N SER A 217 -3.71 7.16 -4.65
CA SER A 217 -3.24 7.11 -3.27
C SER A 217 -3.08 8.51 -2.68
N LEU A 218 -3.11 8.57 -1.34
CA LEU A 218 -2.88 9.78 -0.54
C LEU A 218 -1.61 9.60 0.30
N ASN A 219 -0.86 10.69 0.49
CA ASN A 219 0.33 10.72 1.34
C ASN A 219 0.35 12.03 2.13
N VAL A 220 0.61 11.98 3.43
CA VAL A 220 0.72 13.19 4.27
C VAL A 220 2.18 13.47 4.57
N ASP A 221 2.57 14.74 4.47
CA ASP A 221 3.92 15.16 4.83
C ASP A 221 4.23 14.79 6.29
N PRO A 222 5.37 14.12 6.57
CA PRO A 222 5.72 13.70 7.92
C PRO A 222 5.93 14.87 8.89
N LEU A 223 6.25 16.06 8.39
CA LEU A 223 6.53 17.27 9.18
C LEU A 223 5.36 18.27 9.19
N ASN A 224 4.36 18.11 8.32
CA ASN A 224 3.22 19.02 8.25
C ASN A 224 1.89 18.27 8.00
N PRO A 225 1.00 18.17 9.01
CA PRO A 225 -0.26 17.45 8.87
C PRO A 225 -1.23 18.08 7.85
N GLU A 226 -1.07 19.35 7.47
CA GLU A 226 -1.91 20.02 6.46
C GLU A 226 -1.40 19.85 5.02
N ARG A 227 -0.14 19.39 4.85
CA ARG A 227 0.42 19.11 3.53
C ARG A 227 0.11 17.68 3.13
N VAL A 228 -0.75 17.50 2.13
CA VAL A 228 -1.18 16.21 1.61
C VAL A 228 -0.96 16.15 0.11
N LEU A 229 -0.51 15.00 -0.37
CA LEU A 229 -0.24 14.72 -1.76
C LEU A 229 -1.12 13.59 -2.28
N ALA A 230 -1.51 13.70 -3.55
CA ALA A 230 -2.39 12.77 -4.23
C ALA A 230 -1.73 12.32 -5.54
N THR A 231 -1.42 11.03 -5.66
CA THR A 231 -0.94 10.45 -6.92
C THR A 231 -2.13 10.30 -7.87
N THR A 232 -1.99 10.70 -9.13
CA THR A 232 -3.06 10.63 -10.13
C THR A 232 -2.49 10.27 -11.51
N GLN A 233 -3.36 9.91 -12.46
CA GLN A 233 -2.95 9.74 -13.86
C GLN A 233 -2.39 11.00 -14.51
N ALA A 234 -2.78 12.19 -14.02
CA ALA A 234 -2.33 13.48 -14.56
C ALA A 234 -1.02 13.96 -13.92
N GLY A 235 -0.48 13.22 -12.95
CA GLY A 235 0.67 13.60 -12.14
C GLY A 235 0.34 13.70 -10.66
N LEU A 236 1.25 14.30 -9.91
CA LEU A 236 1.16 14.44 -8.47
C LEU A 236 0.50 15.78 -8.12
N TYR A 237 -0.62 15.74 -7.40
CA TYR A 237 -1.25 16.94 -6.84
C TYR A 237 -0.81 17.15 -5.40
N GLU A 238 -0.67 18.41 -5.00
CA GLU A 238 -0.35 18.83 -3.64
C GLU A 238 -1.44 19.78 -3.12
N SER A 239 -1.80 19.61 -1.86
CA SER A 239 -2.48 20.61 -1.05
C SER A 239 -1.62 20.98 0.15
N GLN A 240 -1.53 22.26 0.48
CA GLN A 240 -0.85 22.76 1.69
C GLN A 240 -1.83 23.20 2.79
N ASN A 241 -3.13 22.93 2.61
CA ASN A 241 -4.19 23.43 3.48
C ASN A 241 -5.27 22.37 3.73
N ALA A 242 -4.84 21.13 4.01
CA ALA A 242 -5.67 19.99 4.37
C ALA A 242 -6.73 19.65 3.31
N GLY A 243 -6.36 19.76 2.03
CA GLY A 243 -7.21 19.38 0.90
C GLY A 243 -8.27 20.43 0.50
N LYS A 244 -8.21 21.66 1.04
CA LYS A 244 -9.13 22.75 0.61
C LYS A 244 -8.84 23.16 -0.83
N ALA A 245 -7.57 23.36 -1.18
CA ALA A 245 -7.12 23.66 -2.53
C ALA A 245 -5.93 22.78 -2.91
N TRP A 246 -5.89 22.37 -4.18
CA TRP A 246 -4.88 21.52 -4.76
C TRP A 246 -4.22 22.18 -5.96
N SER A 247 -2.99 21.78 -6.25
CA SER A 247 -2.27 22.18 -7.46
C SER A 247 -1.45 21.01 -7.98
N LEU A 248 -1.43 20.84 -9.30
CA LEU A 248 -0.56 19.86 -9.96
C LEU A 248 0.90 20.30 -9.82
N ILE A 249 1.79 19.39 -9.44
CA ILE A 249 3.23 19.60 -9.47
C ILE A 249 3.70 19.48 -10.93
N PRO A 250 4.10 20.57 -11.61
CA PRO A 250 4.23 20.58 -13.07
C PRO A 250 5.27 19.60 -13.61
N SER A 251 6.34 19.35 -12.86
CA SER A 251 7.41 18.41 -13.23
C SER A 251 6.92 16.97 -13.40
N THR A 252 5.74 16.63 -12.86
CA THR A 252 5.16 15.28 -12.86
C THR A 252 4.09 15.06 -13.92
N ALA A 253 3.67 16.10 -14.64
CA ALA A 253 2.56 16.04 -15.59
C ALA A 253 2.78 15.06 -16.76
N THR A 254 4.04 14.84 -17.16
CA THR A 254 4.41 13.92 -18.26
C THR A 254 5.03 12.61 -17.77
N SER A 255 5.30 12.50 -16.47
CA SER A 255 5.85 11.30 -15.83
C SER A 255 5.14 11.09 -14.48
N PRO A 256 3.89 10.59 -14.51
CA PRO A 256 3.10 10.34 -13.31
C PRO A 256 3.81 9.43 -12.31
N ILE A 257 3.47 9.61 -11.04
CA ILE A 257 4.02 8.83 -9.93
C ILE A 257 2.98 7.79 -9.54
N ALA A 258 3.32 6.50 -9.62
CA ALA A 258 2.42 5.41 -9.24
C ALA A 258 2.50 5.08 -7.75
N GLY A 259 3.72 4.87 -7.25
CA GLY A 259 4.01 4.73 -5.82
C GLY A 259 4.71 5.97 -5.30
N LEU A 260 4.33 6.45 -4.12
CA LEU A 260 4.98 7.58 -3.44
C LEU A 260 5.24 7.21 -1.98
N ALA A 261 6.41 7.60 -1.48
CA ALA A 261 6.76 7.58 -0.07
C ALA A 261 7.37 8.92 0.32
N LEU A 262 7.06 9.37 1.53
CA LEU A 262 7.57 10.61 2.13
C LEU A 262 8.34 10.24 3.39
N ARG A 263 9.51 10.85 3.58
CA ARG A 263 10.28 10.70 4.84
C ARG A 263 10.87 12.02 5.29
N ALA A 264 10.91 12.21 6.60
CA ALA A 264 11.61 13.32 7.21
C ALA A 264 13.12 13.05 7.23
N GLU A 265 13.90 14.03 6.79
CA GLU A 265 15.36 14.10 6.92
C GLU A 265 15.69 15.43 7.62
N GLY A 266 15.72 15.42 8.96
CA GLY A 266 15.81 16.65 9.73
C GLY A 266 14.52 17.47 9.64
N ASP A 267 14.63 18.72 9.17
CA ASP A 267 13.51 19.64 8.94
C ASP A 267 13.01 19.64 7.48
N GLN A 268 13.51 18.72 6.66
CA GLN A 268 13.14 18.58 5.26
C GLN A 268 12.37 17.29 4.99
N THR A 269 11.42 17.35 4.07
CA THR A 269 10.72 16.17 3.55
C THR A 269 11.37 15.72 2.25
N THR A 270 11.90 14.50 2.23
CA THR A 270 12.34 13.81 1.01
C THR A 270 11.19 12.99 0.44
N MET A 271 11.04 13.03 -0.88
CA MET A 271 10.02 12.29 -1.63
C MET A 271 10.70 11.22 -2.48
N LEU A 272 10.23 9.98 -2.37
CA LEU A 272 10.61 8.88 -3.24
C LEU A 272 9.41 8.50 -4.09
N GLY A 273 9.52 8.66 -5.40
CA GLY A 273 8.41 8.48 -6.34
C GLY A 273 8.78 7.48 -7.42
N TYR A 274 7.96 6.44 -7.60
CA TYR A 274 8.09 5.53 -8.74
C TYR A 274 7.41 6.16 -9.96
N ARG A 275 8.23 6.70 -10.86
CA ARG A 275 7.76 7.43 -12.04
C ARG A 275 7.49 6.45 -13.18
N ILE A 276 6.49 6.77 -13.99
CA ILE A 276 6.14 5.97 -15.17
C ILE A 276 6.02 6.90 -16.38
N SER A 277 6.94 6.76 -17.32
CA SER A 277 6.84 7.40 -18.63
C SER A 277 7.67 6.64 -19.66
N SER A 278 7.61 7.08 -20.91
CA SER A 278 8.44 6.52 -21.97
C SER A 278 9.93 6.81 -21.81
N THR A 279 10.37 7.70 -20.92
CA THR A 279 11.80 8.00 -20.73
C THR A 279 12.26 7.91 -19.28
N ASP A 280 11.34 8.05 -18.33
CA ASP A 280 11.65 8.22 -16.91
C ASP A 280 10.91 7.16 -16.07
N THR A 281 11.04 5.87 -16.42
CA THR A 281 10.49 4.78 -15.59
C THR A 281 11.50 4.33 -14.55
N GLY A 282 11.12 4.32 -13.28
CA GLY A 282 11.97 3.84 -12.17
C GLY A 282 11.72 4.61 -10.87
N LEU A 283 12.56 4.37 -9.86
CA LEU A 283 12.49 5.11 -8.60
C LEU A 283 13.30 6.41 -8.71
N TYR A 284 12.65 7.53 -8.39
CA TYR A 284 13.26 8.86 -8.38
C TYR A 284 13.14 9.48 -6.99
N ARG A 285 14.06 10.40 -6.68
CA ARG A 285 14.08 11.16 -5.44
C ARG A 285 13.90 12.65 -5.72
N SER A 286 13.17 13.32 -4.85
CA SER A 286 13.08 14.78 -4.78
C SER A 286 13.29 15.27 -3.36
N VAL A 287 13.98 16.41 -3.21
CA VAL A 287 14.26 17.09 -1.94
C VAL A 287 13.75 18.54 -1.93
N ASP A 288 13.05 18.96 -2.99
CA ASP A 288 12.59 20.33 -3.21
C ASP A 288 11.06 20.43 -3.38
N GLY A 289 10.34 19.47 -2.79
CA GLY A 289 8.87 19.41 -2.88
C GLY A 289 8.36 18.92 -4.25
N GLY A 290 9.18 18.18 -4.99
CA GLY A 290 8.81 17.63 -6.30
C GLY A 290 9.08 18.59 -7.46
N GLN A 291 9.78 19.71 -7.26
CA GLN A 291 10.14 20.63 -8.35
C GLN A 291 11.15 19.98 -9.31
N SER A 292 12.11 19.23 -8.77
CA SER A 292 13.05 18.42 -9.54
C SER A 292 13.15 16.99 -8.98
N TRP A 293 13.50 16.05 -9.86
CA TRP A 293 13.60 14.63 -9.55
C TRP A 293 14.88 14.06 -10.14
N GLU A 294 15.66 13.36 -9.33
CA GLU A 294 16.87 12.63 -9.75
C GLU A 294 16.61 11.11 -9.73
N PRO A 295 17.17 10.33 -10.68
CA PRO A 295 17.12 8.87 -10.59
C PRO A 295 17.73 8.41 -9.26
N TRP A 296 17.05 7.48 -8.58
CA TRP A 296 17.47 6.99 -7.27
C TRP A 296 17.81 5.50 -7.28
N SER A 297 17.01 4.67 -7.97
CA SER A 297 17.27 3.23 -8.14
C SER A 297 16.54 2.68 -9.37
N ASP A 298 17.12 1.68 -10.02
CA ASP A 298 16.57 0.91 -11.14
C ASP A 298 16.43 -0.60 -10.83
N GLU A 299 16.71 -1.02 -9.60
CA GLU A 299 16.67 -2.43 -9.16
C GLU A 299 15.25 -2.98 -8.94
N LEU A 300 14.24 -2.09 -8.87
CA LEU A 300 12.85 -2.48 -8.68
C LEU A 300 12.23 -2.99 -9.98
N GLU A 301 11.92 -4.29 -10.01
CA GLU A 301 11.19 -4.88 -11.12
C GLU A 301 9.69 -4.57 -11.09
N GLY A 302 9.08 -4.46 -12.26
CA GLY A 302 7.65 -4.14 -12.41
C GLY A 302 7.34 -2.65 -12.26
N ILE A 303 6.12 -2.35 -11.83
CA ILE A 303 5.58 -1.04 -11.50
C ILE A 303 5.30 -1.04 -10.00
N VAL A 304 6.02 -0.21 -9.25
CA VAL A 304 5.80 -0.06 -7.81
C VAL A 304 4.53 0.75 -7.56
N LEU A 305 3.60 0.17 -6.80
CA LEU A 305 2.30 0.76 -6.48
C LEU A 305 2.26 1.29 -5.05
N TYR A 306 2.90 0.58 -4.11
CA TYR A 306 2.92 0.94 -2.70
C TYR A 306 4.35 1.03 -2.20
N MET A 307 4.62 2.03 -1.38
CA MET A 307 5.89 2.17 -0.65
C MET A 307 5.60 2.59 0.78
N ALA A 308 6.38 2.05 1.72
CA ALA A 308 6.28 2.41 3.12
C ALA A 308 7.68 2.62 3.71
N VAL A 309 7.82 3.65 4.53
CA VAL A 309 9.04 4.00 5.25
C VAL A 309 8.87 3.53 6.69
N ALA A 310 9.86 2.85 7.24
CA ALA A 310 9.79 2.44 8.64
C ALA A 310 9.81 3.66 9.57
N PRO A 311 8.84 3.82 10.49
CA PRO A 311 8.75 5.00 11.36
C PRO A 311 9.98 5.23 12.25
N THR A 312 10.66 4.15 12.64
CA THR A 312 11.82 4.18 13.54
C THR A 312 13.16 4.26 12.81
N ASN A 313 13.20 4.00 11.50
CA ASN A 313 14.42 4.04 10.72
C ASN A 313 14.12 4.36 9.25
N SER A 314 14.36 5.61 8.85
CA SER A 314 14.09 6.08 7.48
C SER A 314 14.99 5.47 6.39
N GLN A 315 15.98 4.65 6.78
CA GLN A 315 16.77 3.83 5.88
C GLN A 315 16.09 2.51 5.51
N VAL A 316 15.14 2.04 6.32
CA VAL A 316 14.36 0.83 6.03
C VAL A 316 13.08 1.21 5.29
N LEU A 317 12.96 0.69 4.07
CA LEU A 317 11.78 0.90 3.23
C LEU A 317 11.28 -0.43 2.68
N TYR A 318 9.99 -0.48 2.40
CA TYR A 318 9.37 -1.56 1.67
C TYR A 318 8.65 -1.01 0.46
N ALA A 319 8.64 -1.80 -0.61
CA ALA A 319 7.90 -1.51 -1.83
C ALA A 319 7.14 -2.75 -2.27
N VAL A 320 5.97 -2.55 -2.89
CA VAL A 320 5.23 -3.64 -3.53
C VAL A 320 4.83 -3.24 -4.95
N ASN A 321 5.07 -4.15 -5.89
CA ASN A 321 4.75 -3.94 -7.30
C ASN A 321 3.39 -4.52 -7.71
N GLU A 322 3.03 -4.36 -8.99
CA GLU A 322 1.77 -4.81 -9.58
C GLU A 322 1.60 -6.34 -9.61
N ASN A 323 2.66 -7.09 -9.35
CA ASN A 323 2.64 -8.56 -9.26
C ASN A 323 2.67 -9.05 -7.80
N ASN A 324 2.46 -8.15 -6.82
CA ASN A 324 2.58 -8.42 -5.39
C ASN A 324 3.97 -8.89 -4.93
N ALA A 325 5.03 -8.63 -5.72
CA ALA A 325 6.40 -8.84 -5.28
C ALA A 325 6.76 -7.76 -4.25
N VAL A 326 7.33 -8.20 -3.12
CA VAL A 326 7.68 -7.33 -1.99
C VAL A 326 9.18 -7.11 -2.01
N PHE A 327 9.60 -5.85 -1.94
CA PHE A 327 11.02 -5.47 -1.90
C PHE A 327 11.33 -4.79 -0.58
N GLN A 328 12.56 -4.94 -0.10
CA GLN A 328 13.09 -4.27 1.08
C GLN A 328 14.36 -3.49 0.70
N SER A 329 14.47 -2.28 1.21
CA SER A 329 15.72 -1.51 1.22
C SER A 329 16.18 -1.27 2.65
N GLN A 330 17.49 -1.26 2.86
CA GLN A 330 18.13 -0.94 4.15
C GLN A 330 19.02 0.31 4.09
N ASP A 331 19.08 0.99 2.95
CA ASP A 331 19.97 2.13 2.70
C ASP A 331 19.23 3.36 2.15
N GLY A 332 17.95 3.45 2.50
CA GLY A 332 17.13 4.59 2.13
C GLY A 332 16.63 4.54 0.68
N GLY A 333 16.49 3.34 0.11
CA GLY A 333 15.91 3.10 -1.21
C GLY A 333 16.91 3.11 -2.35
N LYS A 334 18.22 3.03 -2.09
CA LYS A 334 19.24 3.01 -3.15
C LYS A 334 19.38 1.59 -3.71
N THR A 335 19.46 0.61 -2.82
CA THR A 335 19.43 -0.82 -3.18
C THR A 335 18.19 -1.51 -2.63
N TRP A 336 17.76 -2.57 -3.34
CA TRP A 336 16.54 -3.31 -3.02
C TRP A 336 16.75 -4.82 -3.17
N ASP A 337 16.34 -5.56 -2.13
CA ASP A 337 16.24 -7.01 -2.16
C ASP A 337 14.78 -7.42 -2.31
N GLU A 338 14.48 -8.30 -3.27
CA GLU A 338 13.17 -8.95 -3.35
C GLU A 338 13.04 -9.97 -2.21
N LEU A 339 11.96 -9.84 -1.43
CA LEU A 339 11.62 -10.74 -0.36
C LEU A 339 10.83 -11.92 -0.91
N ASN A 340 11.52 -13.04 -1.10
CA ASN A 340 10.89 -14.30 -1.51
C ASN A 340 9.80 -14.73 -0.52
N SER A 341 8.78 -15.42 -1.04
CA SER A 341 7.68 -16.01 -0.27
C SER A 341 8.10 -17.25 0.49
#